data_AF-A0A3C1SL72-F1
#
_entry.id   AF-A0A3C1SL72-F1
#
_cell.length_a   1.000
_cell.length_b   1.000
_cell.length_c   1.000
_cell.angle_alpha   90.00
_cell.angle_beta   90.00
_cell.angle_gamma   90.00
#
_symmetry.space_group_name_H-M   'P 1'
#
loop_
_entity.id
_entity.type
_entity.pdbx_description
1 polymer ?
#
loop_
_entity_poly.entity_id
_entity_poly.type
_entity_poly.pdbx_seq_one_letter_code
_entity_poly.pdbx_strand_id
1 'polypeptide(L)'
;MNNIYNVVAYLCSYIINTCEEVFFVHYSCISKSEKERTRNIIKEYLPQLFSSQEDQIVQLTKENLTDSFFEKLQALILKLTNTKDFFATTALIQTLDQALANLLLEKIGELEHDDFSTVLNTNRELTGVGLLPRCSCEWERKHRLSHCYNRMDNFLFNMLLMENSILGELIDKHFFLPKSLFPHFSKTKKLTIAATALRRERKFTGELYDKDTVQYFKIVYDTDGWQEDNQLVWNKIQEASLHQTDIIVFPEILGNPETVTFVQNKIQSLTEEEKQQLPSLIVLPSLWQNKQNTVTLLNKTGQIVYTQNKQNPFRIEHQGSGYLEGIIPSRVINILHFEGIGRIAILICKDFLTTKYMEQLMRCFKLTLILVPSFSTGSYDFRQTLDLCAHDDCNVVWINTCAAIEKGKEQNFEAIGAVRKRISRKDDESHTLCKMPPC
;
A
#
# COMPACT_ATOMS: atom_id res chain seq x y z
N MET A 1 -3.27 -16.58 -26.89
CA MET A 1 -3.36 -16.81 -25.43
C MET A 1 -1.95 -16.95 -24.83
N ASN A 2 -0.95 -16.24 -25.38
CA ASN A 2 0.47 -16.56 -25.16
C ASN A 2 1.09 -15.76 -24.01
N ASN A 3 0.25 -15.20 -23.14
CA ASN A 3 0.68 -14.54 -21.91
C ASN A 3 0.12 -15.36 -20.75
N ILE A 4 1.01 -15.99 -19.98
CA ILE A 4 0.63 -16.83 -18.85
C ILE A 4 -0.15 -16.06 -17.78
N TYR A 5 0.12 -14.77 -17.59
CA TYR A 5 -0.61 -13.93 -16.65
C TYR A 5 -2.06 -13.71 -17.12
N ASN A 6 -2.31 -13.61 -18.43
CA ASN A 6 -3.68 -13.53 -18.95
C ASN A 6 -4.47 -14.81 -18.66
N VAL A 7 -3.81 -15.97 -18.71
CA VAL A 7 -4.42 -17.26 -18.39
C VAL A 7 -4.76 -17.34 -16.90
N VAL A 8 -3.83 -16.97 -16.01
CA VAL A 8 -4.09 -16.96 -14.56
C VAL A 8 -5.21 -15.98 -14.21
N ALA A 9 -5.23 -14.78 -14.81
CA ALA A 9 -6.29 -13.79 -14.58
C ALA A 9 -7.66 -14.30 -15.03
N TYR A 10 -7.73 -14.98 -16.18
CA TYR A 10 -8.96 -15.62 -16.67
C TYR A 10 -9.47 -16.69 -15.69
N LEU A 11 -8.59 -17.58 -15.21
CA LEU A 11 -8.98 -18.63 -14.27
C LEU A 11 -9.42 -18.07 -12.91
N CYS A 12 -8.73 -17.05 -12.40
CA CYS A 12 -9.14 -16.35 -11.18
C CYS A 12 -10.52 -15.71 -11.35
N SER A 13 -10.74 -15.00 -12.46
CA SER A 13 -12.02 -14.38 -12.81
C SER A 13 -13.14 -15.42 -12.94
N TYR A 14 -12.86 -16.56 -13.57
CA TYR A 14 -13.82 -17.66 -13.68
C TYR A 14 -14.25 -18.18 -12.31
N ILE A 15 -13.31 -18.42 -11.39
CA ILE A 15 -13.63 -18.85 -10.02
C ILE A 15 -14.42 -17.77 -9.27
N ILE A 16 -13.94 -16.53 -9.27
CA ILE A 16 -14.58 -15.40 -8.56
C ILE A 16 -16.03 -15.20 -9.01
N ASN A 17 -16.29 -15.27 -10.32
CA ASN A 17 -17.61 -14.99 -10.88
C ASN A 17 -18.56 -16.18 -10.85
N THR A 18 -18.06 -17.41 -10.63
CA THR A 18 -18.88 -18.63 -10.68
C THR A 18 -19.09 -19.26 -9.30
N CYS A 19 -18.16 -19.07 -8.36
CA CYS A 19 -18.20 -19.71 -7.05
C CYS A 19 -18.64 -18.73 -5.97
N GLU A 20 -19.48 -19.19 -5.04
CA GLU A 20 -19.85 -18.45 -3.83
C GLU A 20 -18.75 -18.51 -2.77
N GLU A 21 -18.83 -17.65 -1.76
CA GLU A 21 -17.82 -17.57 -0.68
C GLU A 21 -17.59 -18.93 0.03
N VAL A 22 -18.64 -19.74 0.19
CA VAL A 22 -18.57 -21.06 0.83
C VAL A 22 -17.64 -22.03 0.10
N PHE A 23 -17.44 -21.85 -1.22
CA PHE A 23 -16.51 -22.66 -2.00
C PHE A 23 -15.08 -22.53 -1.46
N PHE A 24 -14.63 -21.31 -1.15
CA PHE A 24 -13.28 -21.08 -0.67
C PHE A 24 -13.04 -21.72 0.70
N VAL A 25 -14.07 -21.75 1.56
CA VAL A 25 -14.04 -22.49 2.83
C VAL A 25 -13.88 -23.98 2.58
N HIS A 26 -14.69 -24.57 1.69
CA HIS A 26 -14.59 -25.99 1.35
C HIS A 26 -13.23 -26.33 0.72
N TYR A 27 -12.73 -25.48 -0.17
CA TYR A 27 -11.44 -25.67 -0.82
C TYR A 27 -10.28 -25.62 0.18
N SER A 28 -10.34 -24.72 1.18
CA SER A 28 -9.35 -24.69 2.28
C SER A 28 -9.29 -26.00 3.08
N CYS A 29 -10.39 -26.75 3.08
CA CYS A 29 -10.57 -28.02 3.79
C CYS A 29 -10.55 -29.24 2.84
N ILE A 30 -10.01 -29.10 1.63
CA ILE A 30 -9.93 -30.16 0.63
C ILE A 30 -9.21 -31.41 1.16
N SER A 31 -9.83 -32.58 0.97
CA SER A 31 -9.33 -33.86 1.47
C SER A 31 -8.03 -34.28 0.78
N LYS A 32 -7.26 -35.19 1.41
CA LYS A 32 -6.02 -35.72 0.79
C LYS A 32 -6.29 -36.39 -0.56
N SER A 33 -7.36 -37.18 -0.66
CA SER A 33 -7.75 -37.85 -1.91
C SER A 33 -8.09 -36.85 -3.01
N GLU A 34 -8.76 -35.75 -2.66
CA GLU A 34 -9.14 -34.72 -3.63
C GLU A 34 -7.95 -33.86 -4.06
N LYS A 35 -7.00 -33.58 -3.16
CA LYS A 35 -5.70 -32.98 -3.51
C LYS A 35 -4.92 -33.86 -4.49
N GLU A 36 -4.92 -35.16 -4.27
CA GLU A 36 -4.24 -36.12 -5.15
C GLU A 36 -4.94 -36.22 -6.52
N ARG A 37 -6.29 -36.28 -6.54
CA ARG A 37 -7.08 -36.27 -7.77
C ARG A 37 -6.79 -35.04 -8.64
N THR A 38 -6.92 -33.85 -8.05
CA THR A 38 -6.70 -32.58 -8.77
C THR A 38 -5.26 -32.46 -9.27
N ARG A 39 -4.28 -32.87 -8.47
CA ARG A 39 -2.87 -32.92 -8.89
C ARG A 39 -2.64 -33.87 -10.07
N ASN A 40 -3.18 -35.09 -10.01
CA ASN A 40 -3.01 -36.08 -11.07
C ASN A 40 -3.59 -35.60 -12.40
N ILE A 41 -4.74 -34.92 -12.37
CA ILE A 41 -5.33 -34.29 -13.56
C ILE A 41 -4.41 -33.23 -14.15
N ILE A 42 -3.80 -32.37 -13.31
CA ILE A 42 -2.87 -31.34 -13.80
C ILE A 42 -1.61 -32.00 -14.37
N LYS A 43 -1.05 -33.01 -13.69
CA LYS A 43 0.15 -33.73 -14.11
C LYS A 43 -0.02 -34.50 -15.42
N GLU A 44 -1.22 -35.03 -15.68
CA GLU A 44 -1.57 -35.69 -16.95
C GLU A 44 -1.38 -34.76 -18.15
N TYR A 45 -1.78 -33.49 -18.02
CA TYR A 45 -1.71 -32.51 -19.10
C TYR A 45 -0.41 -31.70 -19.09
N LEU A 46 0.13 -31.39 -17.92
CA LEU A 46 1.26 -30.49 -17.70
C LEU A 46 2.32 -31.16 -16.80
N PRO A 47 2.89 -32.31 -17.21
CA PRO A 47 3.86 -33.04 -16.40
C PRO A 47 5.12 -32.20 -16.08
N GLN A 48 5.48 -31.26 -16.96
CA GLN A 48 6.61 -30.34 -16.77
C GLN A 48 6.48 -29.41 -15.56
N LEU A 49 5.28 -29.25 -14.98
CA LEU A 49 5.10 -28.49 -13.74
C LEU A 49 5.56 -29.25 -12.49
N PHE A 50 5.90 -30.54 -12.62
CA PHE A 50 6.21 -31.42 -11.50
C PHE A 50 7.58 -32.08 -11.66
N SER A 51 8.30 -32.20 -10.55
CA SER A 51 9.58 -32.91 -10.50
C SER A 51 9.37 -34.43 -10.65
N SER A 52 10.34 -35.10 -11.23
CA SER A 52 10.29 -36.56 -11.46
C SER A 52 10.47 -37.39 -10.19
N GLN A 53 11.05 -36.82 -9.12
CA GLN A 53 11.48 -37.58 -7.94
C GLN A 53 10.66 -37.31 -6.67
N GLU A 54 9.92 -36.20 -6.57
CA GLU A 54 9.25 -35.83 -5.31
C GLU A 54 7.86 -35.17 -5.48
N ASP A 55 7.29 -35.16 -6.69
CA ASP A 55 6.01 -34.46 -6.99
C ASP A 55 5.96 -32.99 -6.55
N GLN A 56 7.13 -32.38 -6.32
CA GLN A 56 7.29 -30.95 -6.04
C GLN A 56 7.04 -30.14 -7.31
N ILE A 57 6.47 -28.94 -7.14
CA ILE A 57 6.22 -28.02 -8.26
C ILE A 57 7.53 -27.40 -8.72
N VAL A 58 7.81 -27.50 -10.01
CA VAL A 58 9.02 -26.98 -10.66
C VAL A 58 8.81 -25.51 -11.02
N GLN A 59 9.85 -24.70 -10.78
CA GLN A 59 9.88 -23.31 -11.20
C GLN A 59 10.10 -23.23 -12.70
N LEU A 60 9.18 -22.58 -13.41
CA LEU A 60 9.27 -22.35 -14.84
C LEU A 60 10.26 -21.22 -15.15
N THR A 61 10.89 -21.34 -16.30
CA THR A 61 11.65 -20.28 -16.97
C THR A 61 10.95 -19.88 -18.26
N LYS A 62 11.44 -18.83 -18.93
CA LYS A 62 10.87 -18.34 -20.20
C LYS A 62 10.91 -19.42 -21.29
N GLU A 63 11.93 -20.28 -21.27
CA GLU A 63 12.11 -21.40 -22.20
C GLU A 63 11.06 -22.50 -22.03
N ASN A 64 10.45 -22.62 -20.85
CA ASN A 64 9.39 -23.60 -20.63
C ASN A 64 8.03 -23.17 -21.21
N LEU A 65 7.83 -21.88 -21.47
CA LEU A 65 6.56 -21.31 -21.96
C LEU A 65 6.43 -21.41 -23.49
N THR A 66 6.54 -22.65 -24.00
CA THR A 66 6.43 -22.98 -25.43
C THR A 66 4.99 -23.00 -25.92
N ASP A 67 4.76 -22.96 -27.24
CA ASP A 67 3.42 -23.13 -27.81
C ASP A 67 2.76 -24.45 -27.37
N SER A 68 3.53 -25.55 -27.34
CA SER A 68 3.05 -26.85 -26.84
C SER A 68 2.61 -26.80 -25.38
N PHE A 69 3.28 -26.01 -24.54
CA PHE A 69 2.86 -25.77 -23.16
C PHE A 69 1.48 -25.09 -23.13
N PHE A 70 1.30 -24.02 -23.92
CA PHE A 70 0.04 -23.28 -23.95
C PHE A 70 -1.11 -24.09 -24.55
N GLU A 71 -0.87 -24.91 -25.58
CA GLU A 71 -1.87 -25.81 -26.15
C GLU A 71 -2.38 -26.83 -25.12
N LYS A 72 -1.47 -27.48 -24.39
CA LYS A 72 -1.82 -28.42 -23.32
C LYS A 72 -2.55 -27.75 -22.16
N LEU A 73 -2.09 -26.54 -21.78
CA LEU A 73 -2.74 -25.74 -20.75
C LEU A 73 -4.16 -25.36 -21.16
N GLN A 74 -4.36 -24.92 -22.40
CA GLN A 74 -5.68 -24.56 -22.93
C GLN A 74 -6.62 -25.78 -22.99
N ALA A 75 -6.11 -26.95 -23.42
CA ALA A 75 -6.88 -28.19 -23.41
C ALA A 75 -7.33 -28.59 -22.00
N LEU A 76 -6.44 -28.46 -21.00
CA LEU A 76 -6.78 -28.68 -19.60
C LEU A 76 -7.85 -27.70 -19.12
N ILE A 77 -7.66 -26.40 -19.38
CA ILE A 77 -8.62 -25.36 -18.98
C ILE A 77 -10.00 -25.61 -19.57
N LEU A 78 -10.08 -25.98 -20.85
CA LEU A 78 -11.33 -26.32 -21.52
C LEU A 78 -12.01 -27.52 -20.86
N LYS A 79 -11.25 -28.57 -20.53
CA LYS A 79 -11.76 -29.73 -19.80
C LYS A 79 -12.34 -29.31 -18.44
N LEU A 80 -11.58 -28.58 -17.63
CA LEU A 80 -11.97 -28.20 -16.27
C LEU A 80 -13.18 -27.26 -16.24
N THR A 81 -13.25 -26.31 -17.16
CA THR A 81 -14.36 -25.35 -17.26
C THR A 81 -15.64 -26.02 -17.78
N ASN A 82 -15.53 -26.93 -18.75
CA ASN A 82 -16.68 -27.70 -19.26
C ASN A 82 -17.26 -28.64 -18.20
N THR A 83 -16.40 -29.30 -17.40
CA THR A 83 -16.85 -30.16 -16.30
C THR A 83 -17.19 -29.39 -15.03
N LYS A 84 -17.00 -28.06 -15.00
CA LYS A 84 -17.14 -27.21 -13.81
C LYS A 84 -16.37 -27.74 -12.60
N ASP A 85 -15.17 -28.28 -12.84
CA ASP A 85 -14.30 -28.80 -11.78
C ASP A 85 -13.54 -27.64 -11.12
N PHE A 86 -14.24 -26.93 -10.21
CA PHE A 86 -13.71 -25.75 -9.53
C PHE A 86 -12.53 -26.08 -8.61
N PHE A 87 -12.51 -27.28 -8.02
CA PHE A 87 -11.40 -27.75 -7.19
C PHE A 87 -10.13 -27.94 -8.02
N ALA A 88 -10.22 -28.63 -9.17
CA ALA A 88 -9.08 -28.78 -10.07
C ALA A 88 -8.66 -27.45 -10.71
N THR A 89 -9.61 -26.58 -11.05
CA THR A 89 -9.33 -25.23 -11.56
C THR A 89 -8.54 -24.41 -10.54
N THR A 90 -8.97 -24.41 -9.27
CA THR A 90 -8.26 -23.69 -8.20
C THR A 90 -6.88 -24.30 -7.94
N ALA A 91 -6.76 -25.63 -7.95
CA ALA A 91 -5.47 -26.32 -7.82
C ALA A 91 -4.51 -25.98 -8.98
N LEU A 92 -5.02 -25.84 -10.20
CA LEU A 92 -4.24 -25.40 -11.35
C LEU A 92 -3.72 -23.98 -11.13
N ILE A 93 -4.56 -23.06 -10.66
CA ILE A 93 -4.14 -21.68 -10.36
C ILE A 93 -3.02 -21.68 -9.31
N GLN A 94 -3.16 -22.42 -8.21
CA GLN A 94 -2.11 -22.51 -7.19
C GLN A 94 -0.82 -23.12 -7.73
N THR A 95 -0.93 -24.13 -8.59
CA THR A 95 0.23 -24.78 -9.21
C THR A 95 0.97 -23.80 -10.11
N LEU A 96 0.24 -23.00 -10.91
CA LEU A 96 0.82 -21.96 -11.76
C LEU A 96 1.45 -20.84 -10.94
N ASP A 97 0.78 -20.34 -9.90
CA ASP A 97 1.35 -19.32 -9.01
C ASP A 97 2.67 -19.78 -8.37
N GLN A 98 2.74 -21.03 -7.93
CA GLN A 98 3.97 -21.60 -7.39
C GLN A 98 5.04 -21.78 -8.47
N ALA A 99 4.67 -22.31 -9.64
CA ALA A 99 5.60 -22.54 -10.74
C ALA A 99 6.16 -21.24 -11.34
N LEU A 100 5.46 -20.11 -11.18
CA LEU A 100 5.87 -18.81 -11.71
C LEU A 100 6.73 -17.99 -10.74
N ALA A 101 7.11 -18.50 -9.56
CA ALA A 101 7.75 -17.69 -8.54
C ALA A 101 9.06 -17.03 -9.03
N ASN A 102 9.92 -17.77 -9.74
CA ASN A 102 11.15 -17.20 -10.30
C ASN A 102 10.89 -16.12 -11.35
N LEU A 103 9.94 -16.36 -12.27
CA LEU A 103 9.57 -15.37 -13.29
C LEU A 103 8.96 -14.10 -12.68
N LEU A 104 8.21 -14.24 -11.58
CA LEU A 104 7.66 -13.09 -10.84
C LEU A 104 8.76 -12.30 -10.12
N LEU A 105 9.78 -12.97 -9.58
CA LEU A 105 10.96 -12.31 -9.01
C LEU A 105 11.77 -11.55 -10.06
N GLU A 106 11.95 -12.14 -11.24
CA GLU A 106 12.55 -11.43 -12.40
C GLU A 106 11.71 -10.21 -12.78
N LYS A 107 10.38 -10.35 -12.81
CA LYS A 107 9.48 -9.24 -13.10
C LYS A 107 9.56 -8.12 -12.07
N ILE A 108 9.72 -8.41 -10.78
CA ILE A 108 9.97 -7.36 -9.78
C ILE A 108 11.22 -6.57 -10.17
N GLY A 109 12.32 -7.24 -10.53
CA GLY A 109 13.55 -6.57 -10.95
C GLY A 109 13.39 -5.71 -12.20
N GLU A 110 12.56 -6.14 -13.17
CA GLU A 110 12.20 -5.32 -14.33
C GLU A 110 11.39 -4.07 -13.91
N LEU A 111 10.41 -4.24 -13.02
CA LEU A 111 9.52 -3.16 -12.56
C LEU A 111 10.20 -2.15 -11.63
N GLU A 112 11.32 -2.51 -10.98
CA GLU A 112 12.14 -1.59 -10.17
C GLU A 112 12.77 -0.45 -11.00
N HIS A 113 12.79 -0.59 -12.34
CA HIS A 113 13.32 0.42 -13.27
C HIS A 113 12.24 1.30 -13.93
N ASP A 114 10.97 0.94 -13.78
CA ASP A 114 9.85 1.69 -14.34
C ASP A 114 9.45 2.85 -13.41
N ASP A 115 8.97 3.96 -13.99
CA ASP A 115 8.43 5.07 -13.20
C ASP A 115 7.22 4.64 -12.36
N PHE A 116 6.32 3.86 -12.96
CA PHE A 116 5.22 3.15 -12.30
C PHE A 116 4.68 2.05 -13.22
N SER A 117 4.03 1.06 -12.62
CA SER A 117 3.36 -0.03 -13.32
C SER A 117 1.87 -0.11 -12.96
N THR A 118 1.11 -0.86 -13.75
CA THR A 118 -0.29 -1.18 -13.47
C THR A 118 -0.45 -2.67 -13.11
N VAL A 119 -0.49 -3.56 -14.10
CA VAL A 119 -0.66 -5.01 -13.93
C VAL A 119 0.11 -5.80 -14.98
N LEU A 120 0.40 -7.06 -14.68
CA LEU A 120 1.12 -7.99 -15.57
C LEU A 120 0.25 -8.52 -16.72
N ASN A 121 -1.06 -8.65 -16.50
CA ASN A 121 -1.99 -9.19 -17.47
C ASN A 121 -2.64 -8.07 -18.30
N THR A 122 -2.72 -8.26 -19.61
CA THR A 122 -3.30 -7.29 -20.55
C THR A 122 -4.81 -7.42 -20.72
N ASN A 123 -5.41 -8.47 -20.14
CA ASN A 123 -6.85 -8.74 -20.20
C ASN A 123 -7.61 -8.30 -18.94
N ARG A 124 -7.07 -7.33 -18.17
CA ARG A 124 -7.69 -6.82 -16.94
C ARG A 124 -9.13 -6.33 -17.18
N GLU A 125 -9.34 -5.51 -18.19
CA GLU A 125 -10.67 -4.98 -18.52
C GLU A 125 -11.67 -6.07 -18.91
N LEU A 126 -11.21 -7.14 -19.57
CA LEU A 126 -12.05 -8.27 -19.96
C LEU A 126 -12.40 -9.16 -18.76
N THR A 127 -11.43 -9.40 -17.87
CA THR A 127 -11.56 -10.35 -16.76
C THR A 127 -12.05 -9.70 -15.46
N GLY A 128 -11.98 -8.38 -15.35
CA GLY A 128 -12.18 -7.64 -14.11
C GLY A 128 -11.09 -7.89 -13.06
N VAL A 129 -9.97 -8.52 -13.45
CA VAL A 129 -8.91 -8.98 -12.54
C VAL A 129 -7.55 -8.47 -13.01
N GLY A 130 -6.84 -7.83 -12.10
CA GLY A 130 -5.43 -7.42 -12.24
C GLY A 130 -4.50 -8.34 -11.46
N LEU A 131 -3.33 -8.63 -12.03
CA LEU A 131 -2.28 -9.40 -11.37
C LEU A 131 -1.00 -8.60 -11.27
N LEU A 132 -0.34 -8.67 -10.11
CA LEU A 132 0.99 -8.12 -9.86
C LEU A 132 1.86 -9.16 -9.16
N PRO A 133 3.20 -9.06 -9.27
CA PRO A 133 4.06 -9.84 -8.39
C PRO A 133 3.89 -9.34 -6.95
N ARG A 134 3.87 -10.26 -5.98
CA ARG A 134 3.69 -9.94 -4.57
C ARG A 134 5.05 -9.75 -3.91
N CYS A 135 5.29 -8.56 -3.37
CA CYS A 135 6.38 -8.36 -2.42
C CYS A 135 6.03 -8.95 -1.05
N SER A 136 6.96 -9.72 -0.48
CA SER A 136 6.79 -10.32 0.83
C SER A 136 6.82 -9.28 1.95
N CYS A 137 6.32 -9.65 3.14
CA CYS A 137 6.30 -8.79 4.32
C CYS A 137 6.68 -9.59 5.56
N GLU A 138 7.67 -9.11 6.32
CA GLU A 138 8.21 -9.80 7.50
C GLU A 138 7.19 -9.90 8.66
N TRP A 139 6.22 -9.00 8.74
CA TRP A 139 5.19 -9.01 9.80
C TRP A 139 3.84 -9.60 9.36
N GLU A 140 3.69 -9.99 8.09
CA GLU A 140 2.47 -10.64 7.59
C GLU A 140 2.35 -12.09 8.10
N ARG A 141 1.14 -12.54 8.48
CA ARG A 141 0.95 -13.94 8.88
C ARG A 141 1.14 -14.88 7.69
N LYS A 142 1.68 -16.07 7.96
CA LYS A 142 1.74 -17.17 6.99
C LYS A 142 0.36 -17.51 6.37
N HIS A 143 -0.71 -17.34 7.15
CA HIS A 143 -2.09 -17.61 6.75
C HIS A 143 -2.81 -16.41 6.08
N ARG A 144 -2.14 -15.27 5.88
CA ARG A 144 -2.57 -14.17 4.98
C ARG A 144 -4.06 -13.82 5.00
N LEU A 145 -4.59 -13.50 6.18
CA LEU A 145 -5.98 -13.06 6.35
C LEU A 145 -7.06 -14.09 5.97
N SER A 146 -6.70 -15.37 5.82
CA SER A 146 -7.67 -16.46 5.62
C SER A 146 -8.65 -16.63 6.78
N HIS A 147 -8.45 -15.91 7.88
CA HIS A 147 -9.33 -15.85 9.04
C HIS A 147 -10.36 -14.70 8.97
N CYS A 148 -10.12 -13.70 8.12
CA CYS A 148 -10.99 -12.54 7.95
C CYS A 148 -11.85 -12.64 6.68
N TYR A 149 -11.30 -13.19 5.59
CA TYR A 149 -11.96 -13.24 4.29
C TYR A 149 -11.76 -14.60 3.64
N ASN A 150 -12.81 -15.18 3.03
CA ASN A 150 -12.72 -16.40 2.22
C ASN A 150 -12.72 -16.02 0.74
N ARG A 151 -11.55 -15.86 0.14
CA ARG A 151 -11.40 -15.34 -1.23
C ARG A 151 -10.29 -16.05 -1.99
N MET A 152 -10.27 -15.86 -3.32
CA MET A 152 -9.33 -16.48 -4.24
C MET A 152 -7.86 -16.12 -3.96
N ASP A 153 -7.61 -14.89 -3.52
CA ASP A 153 -6.28 -14.36 -3.20
C ASP A 153 -5.61 -15.05 -2.01
N ASN A 154 -6.36 -15.72 -1.12
CA ASN A 154 -5.80 -16.53 -0.04
C ASN A 154 -4.97 -17.72 -0.55
N PHE A 155 -5.22 -18.14 -1.79
CA PHE A 155 -4.59 -19.31 -2.41
C PHE A 155 -3.39 -18.97 -3.30
N LEU A 156 -3.10 -17.67 -3.47
CA LEU A 156 -1.98 -17.16 -4.26
C LEU A 156 -0.83 -16.75 -3.33
N PHE A 157 0.33 -17.36 -3.52
CA PHE A 157 1.53 -17.08 -2.73
C PHE A 157 2.34 -15.94 -3.34
N ASN A 158 2.58 -16.00 -4.64
CA ASN A 158 3.55 -15.16 -5.34
C ASN A 158 2.91 -14.00 -6.10
N MET A 159 1.60 -14.07 -6.36
CA MET A 159 0.84 -13.00 -7.01
C MET A 159 -0.02 -12.21 -6.03
N LEU A 160 -0.18 -10.92 -6.31
CA LEU A 160 -1.20 -10.05 -5.77
C LEU A 160 -2.36 -9.99 -6.77
N LEU A 161 -3.56 -10.32 -6.30
CA LEU A 161 -4.79 -10.31 -7.07
C LEU A 161 -5.60 -9.06 -6.75
N MET A 162 -5.96 -8.29 -7.77
CA MET A 162 -6.75 -7.07 -7.67
C MET A 162 -8.06 -7.24 -8.42
N GLU A 163 -9.19 -7.00 -7.75
CA GLU A 163 -10.52 -7.09 -8.35
C GLU A 163 -11.04 -5.68 -8.68
N ASN A 164 -11.37 -5.43 -9.96
CA ASN A 164 -11.92 -4.15 -10.40
C ASN A 164 -13.27 -3.82 -9.71
N SER A 165 -14.05 -4.85 -9.36
CA SER A 165 -15.30 -4.71 -8.60
C SER A 165 -15.08 -4.08 -7.22
N ILE A 166 -13.93 -4.33 -6.60
CA ILE A 166 -13.54 -3.73 -5.31
C ILE A 166 -12.85 -2.39 -5.56
N LEU A 167 -11.97 -2.28 -6.56
CA LEU A 167 -11.25 -1.04 -6.85
C LEU A 167 -12.17 0.12 -7.26
N GLY A 168 -13.29 -0.20 -7.90
CA GLY A 168 -14.29 0.79 -8.32
C GLY A 168 -13.70 1.81 -9.30
N GLU A 169 -13.84 3.09 -8.97
CA GLU A 169 -13.40 4.21 -9.83
C GLU A 169 -11.97 4.69 -9.55
N LEU A 170 -11.23 4.01 -8.67
CA LEU A 170 -9.85 4.38 -8.35
C LEU A 170 -8.90 3.96 -9.47
N ILE A 171 -7.87 4.77 -9.67
CA ILE A 171 -6.77 4.52 -10.60
C ILE A 171 -5.55 4.14 -9.77
N ASP A 172 -5.12 2.89 -9.89
CA ASP A 172 -3.97 2.35 -9.18
C ASP A 172 -2.66 2.59 -9.94
N LYS A 173 -1.64 3.09 -9.22
CA LYS A 173 -0.26 3.18 -9.69
C LYS A 173 0.67 2.46 -8.73
N HIS A 174 1.52 1.59 -9.26
CA HIS A 174 2.39 0.72 -8.47
C HIS A 174 3.85 1.08 -8.70
N PHE A 175 4.60 1.28 -7.61
CA PHE A 175 6.00 1.68 -7.65
C PHE A 175 6.83 0.60 -6.97
N PHE A 176 7.60 -0.16 -7.72
CA PHE A 176 8.50 -1.18 -7.17
C PHE A 176 9.81 -0.53 -6.78
N LEU A 177 10.13 -0.57 -5.49
CA LEU A 177 11.29 0.09 -4.93
C LEU A 177 12.51 -0.83 -4.97
N PRO A 178 13.69 -0.34 -5.42
CA PRO A 178 14.87 -1.18 -5.59
C PRO A 178 15.36 -1.70 -4.24
N LYS A 179 15.84 -2.95 -4.20
CA LYS A 179 16.32 -3.60 -2.96
C LYS A 179 17.43 -2.81 -2.23
N SER A 180 18.22 -2.03 -2.98
CA SER A 180 19.28 -1.18 -2.45
C SER A 180 18.77 0.04 -1.66
N LEU A 181 17.47 0.35 -1.75
CA LEU A 181 16.89 1.55 -1.13
C LEU A 181 16.93 1.49 0.40
N PHE A 182 16.64 0.33 1.02
CA PHE A 182 16.62 0.15 2.47
C PHE A 182 17.74 -0.79 2.95
N PRO A 183 19.01 -0.31 2.99
CA PRO A 183 20.15 -1.15 3.38
C PRO A 183 20.12 -1.55 4.85
N HIS A 184 19.60 -0.69 5.74
CA HIS A 184 19.44 -1.00 7.16
C HIS A 184 18.40 -2.11 7.36
N PHE A 185 17.19 -1.95 6.82
CA PHE A 185 16.16 -3.00 6.85
C PHE A 185 16.65 -4.32 6.25
N SER A 186 17.37 -4.29 5.12
CA SER A 186 17.87 -5.50 4.47
C SER A 186 18.80 -6.32 5.38
N LYS A 187 19.56 -5.65 6.26
CA LYS A 187 20.47 -6.29 7.23
C LYS A 187 19.76 -6.71 8.52
N THR A 188 18.85 -5.88 9.03
CA THR A 188 18.31 -6.04 10.40
C THR A 188 16.90 -6.63 10.42
N LYS A 189 16.19 -6.59 9.30
CA LYS A 189 14.75 -6.84 9.18
C LYS A 189 13.90 -5.94 10.07
N LYS A 190 14.45 -4.77 10.45
CA LYS A 190 13.78 -3.75 11.26
C LYS A 190 13.65 -2.47 10.45
N LEU A 191 12.45 -1.93 10.39
CA LEU A 191 12.14 -0.66 9.73
C LEU A 191 12.03 0.44 10.78
N THR A 192 12.83 1.49 10.65
CA THR A 192 12.83 2.64 11.56
C THR A 192 12.14 3.82 10.89
N ILE A 193 11.06 4.34 11.51
CA ILE A 193 10.30 5.46 10.97
C ILE A 193 10.32 6.61 11.98
N ALA A 194 10.77 7.78 11.56
CA ALA A 194 10.67 9.02 12.31
C ALA A 194 9.38 9.74 11.94
N ALA A 195 8.65 10.19 12.96
CA ALA A 195 7.43 10.97 12.81
C ALA A 195 7.61 12.29 13.56
N THR A 196 7.37 13.42 12.88
CA THR A 196 7.57 14.75 13.46
C THR A 196 6.28 15.56 13.42
N ALA A 197 5.93 16.20 14.53
CA ALA A 197 4.79 17.13 14.59
C ALA A 197 5.09 18.48 13.91
N LEU A 198 6.34 18.65 13.46
CA LEU A 198 6.97 19.83 12.86
C LEU A 198 6.97 21.07 13.76
N ARG A 199 5.80 21.58 14.17
CA ARG A 199 5.68 22.83 14.95
C ARG A 199 4.38 22.96 15.74
N ARG A 200 4.30 24.03 16.55
CA ARG A 200 3.11 24.42 17.34
C ARG A 200 2.31 25.55 16.68
N GLU A 201 2.94 26.41 15.89
CA GLU A 201 2.29 27.58 15.32
C GLU A 201 1.56 27.23 14.02
N ARG A 202 0.38 27.84 13.82
CA ARG A 202 -0.36 27.78 12.56
C ARG A 202 0.04 28.98 11.69
N LYS A 203 0.66 28.73 10.53
CA LYS A 203 1.06 29.74 9.55
C LYS A 203 0.17 29.77 8.30
N PHE A 204 -1.13 29.57 8.53
CA PHE A 204 -2.14 29.61 7.50
C PHE A 204 -3.49 29.93 8.13
N THR A 205 -4.40 30.43 7.31
CA THR A 205 -5.79 30.67 7.68
C THR A 205 -6.73 29.89 6.77
N GLY A 206 -7.94 29.62 7.28
CA GLY A 206 -9.03 29.05 6.49
C GLY A 206 -9.94 30.16 6.01
N GLU A 207 -10.05 30.34 4.69
CA GLU A 207 -11.04 31.26 4.11
C GLU A 207 -12.29 30.48 3.72
N LEU A 208 -13.44 30.94 4.23
CA LEU A 208 -14.74 30.35 3.96
C LEU A 208 -15.32 30.95 2.67
N TYR A 209 -15.98 30.13 1.85
CA TYR A 209 -16.65 30.59 0.63
C TYR A 209 -17.85 29.70 0.30
N ASP A 210 -18.86 30.29 -0.34
CA ASP A 210 -20.02 29.56 -0.84
C ASP A 210 -19.83 29.22 -2.32
N LYS A 211 -20.30 28.04 -2.73
CA LYS A 211 -20.40 27.66 -4.14
C LYS A 211 -21.68 26.87 -4.35
N ASP A 212 -22.55 27.43 -5.20
CA ASP A 212 -23.89 26.89 -5.47
C ASP A 212 -24.70 26.75 -4.16
N THR A 213 -25.01 25.53 -3.76
CA THR A 213 -25.78 25.20 -2.54
C THR A 213 -24.91 24.69 -1.39
N VAL A 214 -23.57 24.69 -1.55
CA VAL A 214 -22.63 24.08 -0.59
C VAL A 214 -21.61 25.11 -0.11
N GLN A 215 -21.30 25.06 1.19
CA GLN A 215 -20.29 25.91 1.82
C GLN A 215 -18.95 25.19 1.91
N TYR A 216 -17.87 25.91 1.64
CA TYR A 216 -16.53 25.38 1.56
C TYR A 216 -15.53 26.21 2.35
N PHE A 217 -14.35 25.63 2.59
CA PHE A 217 -13.18 26.37 3.03
C PHE A 217 -11.96 26.05 2.17
N LYS A 218 -11.06 27.01 2.04
CA LYS A 218 -9.73 26.86 1.42
C LYS A 218 -8.64 27.31 2.39
N ILE A 219 -7.43 26.82 2.17
CA ILE A 219 -6.26 27.22 2.97
C ILE A 219 -5.55 28.38 2.28
N VAL A 220 -5.23 29.42 3.04
CA VAL A 220 -4.42 30.56 2.61
C VAL A 220 -3.19 30.64 3.51
N TYR A 221 -2.02 30.49 2.89
CA TYR A 221 -0.74 30.43 3.58
C TYR A 221 -0.19 31.83 3.84
N ASP A 222 0.40 32.01 5.02
CA ASP A 222 1.20 33.19 5.31
C ASP A 222 2.50 33.08 4.50
N THR A 223 2.84 34.10 3.70
CA THR A 223 4.05 34.10 2.87
C THR A 223 5.32 34.39 3.69
N ASP A 224 5.15 34.99 4.86
CA ASP A 224 6.27 35.38 5.72
C ASP A 224 6.87 34.16 6.43
N GLY A 225 8.18 33.98 6.26
CA GLY A 225 8.94 32.95 6.96
C GLY A 225 8.90 31.55 6.32
N TRP A 226 8.55 31.41 5.04
CA TRP A 226 8.68 30.13 4.31
C TRP A 226 10.11 29.56 4.37
N GLN A 227 11.12 30.42 4.29
CA GLN A 227 12.52 29.99 4.41
C GLN A 227 12.81 29.33 5.76
N GLU A 228 12.30 29.88 6.86
CA GLU A 228 12.45 29.31 8.20
C GLU A 228 11.73 27.97 8.31
N ASP A 229 10.53 27.87 7.74
CA ASP A 229 9.73 26.65 7.75
C ASP A 229 10.43 25.52 6.98
N ASN A 230 10.96 25.84 5.80
CA ASN A 230 11.71 24.92 4.98
C ASN A 230 13.02 24.50 5.65
N GLN A 231 13.70 25.42 6.35
CA GLN A 231 14.88 25.09 7.13
C GLN A 231 14.53 24.18 8.32
N LEU A 232 13.38 24.35 8.96
CA LEU A 232 12.90 23.48 10.04
C LEU A 232 12.61 22.06 9.52
N VAL A 233 11.97 21.93 8.36
CA VAL A 233 11.76 20.63 7.67
C VAL A 233 13.12 19.97 7.42
N TRP A 234 14.09 20.70 6.87
CA TRP A 234 15.43 20.19 6.62
C TRP A 234 16.14 19.73 7.90
N ASN A 235 16.09 20.53 8.98
CA ASN A 235 16.70 20.18 10.26
C ASN A 235 16.12 18.85 10.80
N LYS A 236 14.81 18.61 10.63
CA LYS A 236 14.18 17.35 11.05
C LYS A 236 14.61 16.16 10.19
N ILE A 237 14.86 16.36 8.90
CA ILE A 237 15.46 15.33 8.03
C ILE A 237 16.86 14.98 8.53
N GLN A 238 17.69 15.98 8.85
CA GLN A 238 19.04 15.75 9.38
C GLN A 238 19.02 15.06 10.74
N GLU A 239 18.10 15.43 11.63
CA GLU A 239 17.91 14.75 12.92
C GLU A 239 17.57 13.26 12.71
N ALA A 240 16.66 12.95 11.77
CA ALA A 240 16.33 11.57 11.44
C ALA A 240 17.53 10.78 10.86
N SER A 241 18.41 11.42 10.08
CA SER A 241 19.67 10.84 9.60
C SER A 241 20.59 10.43 10.75
N LEU A 242 20.76 11.30 11.75
CA LEU A 242 21.59 11.01 12.93
C LEU A 242 21.08 9.77 13.70
N HIS A 243 19.78 9.52 13.65
CA HIS A 243 19.14 8.36 14.26
C HIS A 243 19.03 7.13 13.34
N GLN A 244 19.69 7.13 12.17
CA GLN A 244 19.68 6.03 11.21
C GLN A 244 18.25 5.60 10.80
N THR A 245 17.40 6.59 10.58
CA THR A 245 15.99 6.36 10.23
C THR A 245 15.85 5.94 8.77
N ASP A 246 14.98 4.97 8.48
CA ASP A 246 14.68 4.52 7.11
C ASP A 246 13.66 5.43 6.41
N ILE A 247 12.61 5.90 7.12
CA ILE A 247 11.56 6.77 6.60
C ILE A 247 11.30 7.94 7.56
N ILE A 248 11.19 9.17 7.05
CA ILE A 248 10.67 10.30 7.84
C ILE A 248 9.31 10.77 7.32
N VAL A 249 8.38 11.03 8.24
CA VAL A 249 7.01 11.47 7.93
C VAL A 249 6.66 12.78 8.62
N PHE A 250 6.17 13.73 7.82
CA PHE A 250 5.71 15.04 8.27
C PHE A 250 4.17 15.17 8.24
N PRO A 251 3.58 16.14 8.97
CA PRO A 251 2.12 16.30 9.05
C PRO A 251 1.50 16.93 7.78
N GLU A 252 0.17 16.92 7.73
CA GLU A 252 -0.63 17.54 6.66
C GLU A 252 -0.62 19.08 6.74
N ILE A 253 -0.72 19.74 5.59
CA ILE A 253 -0.99 21.18 5.35
C ILE A 253 0.13 22.13 5.82
N LEU A 254 1.20 21.64 6.44
CA LEU A 254 2.31 22.48 6.90
C LEU A 254 3.41 22.74 5.85
N GLY A 255 3.24 22.28 4.62
CA GLY A 255 4.14 22.58 3.51
C GLY A 255 3.84 23.96 2.92
N ASN A 256 4.80 24.49 2.17
CA ASN A 256 4.63 25.68 1.33
C ASN A 256 5.08 25.37 -0.11
N PRO A 257 4.77 26.23 -1.10
CA PRO A 257 5.13 26.00 -2.50
C PRO A 257 6.64 25.78 -2.76
N GLU A 258 7.52 26.23 -1.87
CA GLU A 258 8.98 26.10 -2.03
C GLU A 258 9.56 24.88 -1.31
N THR A 259 8.81 24.20 -0.44
CA THR A 259 9.32 23.13 0.42
C THR A 259 10.01 22.01 -0.36
N VAL A 260 9.40 21.55 -1.46
CA VAL A 260 9.96 20.48 -2.28
C VAL A 260 11.29 20.90 -2.89
N THR A 261 11.31 22.03 -3.61
CA THR A 261 12.53 22.54 -4.28
C THR A 261 13.63 22.86 -3.27
N PHE A 262 13.30 23.43 -2.11
CA PHE A 262 14.26 23.70 -1.06
C PHE A 262 14.95 22.41 -0.57
N VAL A 263 14.17 21.38 -0.24
CA VAL A 263 14.71 20.10 0.24
C VAL A 263 15.53 19.41 -0.86
N GLN A 264 15.06 19.42 -2.12
CA GLN A 264 15.81 18.88 -3.25
C GLN A 264 17.17 19.56 -3.41
N ASN A 265 17.22 20.90 -3.36
CA ASN A 265 18.46 21.66 -3.46
C ASN A 265 19.42 21.32 -2.31
N LYS A 266 18.91 21.16 -1.08
CA LYS A 266 19.73 20.73 0.07
C LYS A 266 20.31 19.35 -0.17
N ILE A 267 19.51 18.37 -0.59
CA ILE A 267 19.97 17.01 -0.87
C ILE A 267 21.00 17.00 -2.01
N GLN A 268 20.77 17.75 -3.09
CA GLN A 268 21.68 17.84 -4.23
C GLN A 268 23.03 18.47 -3.86
N SER A 269 23.06 19.35 -2.85
CA SER A 269 24.29 19.97 -2.35
C SER A 269 25.16 19.04 -1.48
N LEU A 270 24.62 17.88 -1.06
CA LEU A 270 25.34 16.90 -0.28
C LEU A 270 26.25 16.02 -1.14
N THR A 271 27.32 15.51 -0.53
CA THR A 271 28.15 14.44 -1.09
C THR A 271 27.36 13.11 -1.16
N GLU A 272 27.83 12.17 -1.98
CA GLU A 272 27.19 10.84 -2.05
C GLU A 272 27.20 10.09 -0.71
N GLU A 273 28.26 10.25 0.09
CA GLU A 273 28.37 9.65 1.43
C GLU A 273 27.32 10.21 2.39
N GLU A 274 27.10 11.53 2.38
CA GLU A 274 26.06 12.18 3.18
C GLU A 274 24.65 11.77 2.72
N LYS A 275 24.41 11.66 1.40
CA LYS A 275 23.14 11.15 0.86
C LYS A 275 22.82 9.74 1.33
N GLN A 276 23.84 8.88 1.52
CA GLN A 276 23.61 7.52 2.05
C GLN A 276 23.16 7.51 3.51
N GLN A 277 23.36 8.60 4.27
CA GLN A 277 22.90 8.75 5.65
C GLN A 277 21.48 9.34 5.75
N LEU A 278 20.94 9.88 4.65
CA LEU A 278 19.57 10.38 4.64
C LEU A 278 18.55 9.24 4.75
N PRO A 279 17.36 9.50 5.33
CA PRO A 279 16.26 8.56 5.25
C PRO A 279 15.98 8.17 3.79
N SER A 280 15.83 6.86 3.57
CA SER A 280 15.58 6.28 2.25
C SER A 280 14.34 6.88 1.58
N LEU A 281 13.30 7.18 2.37
CA LEU A 281 12.10 7.86 1.94
C LEU A 281 11.77 9.06 2.86
N ILE A 282 11.36 10.16 2.24
CA ILE A 282 11.02 11.42 2.91
C ILE A 282 9.61 11.82 2.48
N VAL A 283 8.64 11.65 3.37
CA VAL A 283 7.24 12.05 3.16
C VAL A 283 7.08 13.50 3.62
N LEU A 284 7.20 14.44 2.69
CA LEU A 284 7.15 15.87 3.00
C LEU A 284 5.79 16.32 3.56
N PRO A 285 5.75 17.45 4.29
CA PRO A 285 4.48 18.01 4.73
C PRO A 285 3.56 18.26 3.53
N SER A 286 2.27 18.00 3.69
CA SER A 286 1.35 18.22 2.57
C SER A 286 1.09 19.72 2.34
N LEU A 287 0.73 20.07 1.12
CA LEU A 287 0.42 21.44 0.70
C LEU A 287 -0.99 21.47 0.09
N TRP A 288 -1.81 22.43 0.50
CA TRP A 288 -3.05 22.74 -0.19
C TRP A 288 -2.80 23.78 -1.29
N GLN A 289 -3.03 23.42 -2.55
CA GLN A 289 -2.91 24.34 -3.67
C GLN A 289 -3.79 23.88 -4.83
N ASN A 290 -4.36 24.82 -5.60
CA ASN A 290 -5.14 24.51 -6.80
C ASN A 290 -6.27 23.49 -6.57
N LYS A 291 -6.96 23.59 -5.42
CA LYS A 291 -8.01 22.64 -4.98
C LYS A 291 -7.51 21.19 -4.82
N GLN A 292 -6.26 21.01 -4.45
CA GLN A 292 -5.69 19.72 -4.09
C GLN A 292 -4.92 19.86 -2.79
N ASN A 293 -4.91 18.81 -1.98
CA ASN A 293 -4.08 18.68 -0.80
C ASN A 293 -3.13 17.51 -1.06
N THR A 294 -1.84 17.82 -1.21
CA THR A 294 -0.87 16.92 -1.85
C THR A 294 0.34 16.71 -0.97
N VAL A 295 0.69 15.44 -0.75
CA VAL A 295 1.98 15.02 -0.16
C VAL A 295 2.94 14.67 -1.28
N THR A 296 4.21 15.08 -1.15
CA THR A 296 5.29 14.69 -2.05
C THR A 296 6.22 13.70 -1.36
N LEU A 297 6.47 12.56 -2.01
CA LEU A 297 7.42 11.56 -1.54
C LEU A 297 8.74 11.73 -2.28
N LEU A 298 9.82 12.00 -1.55
CA LEU A 298 11.18 12.00 -2.08
C LEU A 298 11.93 10.74 -1.66
N ASN A 299 12.88 10.30 -2.48
CA ASN A 299 13.91 9.35 -2.04
C ASN A 299 15.14 10.11 -1.47
N LYS A 300 16.11 9.37 -0.92
CA LYS A 300 17.36 9.93 -0.38
C LYS A 300 18.25 10.69 -1.38
N THR A 301 18.00 10.58 -2.69
CA THR A 301 18.73 11.35 -3.71
C THR A 301 18.01 12.65 -4.08
N GLY A 302 16.84 12.91 -3.49
CA GLY A 302 16.01 14.08 -3.77
C GLY A 302 15.14 13.93 -5.01
N GLN A 303 15.08 12.74 -5.62
CA GLN A 303 14.14 12.48 -6.70
C GLN A 303 12.73 12.30 -6.13
N ILE A 304 11.74 12.85 -6.83
CA ILE A 304 10.34 12.62 -6.51
C ILE A 304 10.01 11.19 -6.94
N VAL A 305 9.54 10.38 -5.99
CA VAL A 305 9.00 9.04 -6.27
C VAL A 305 7.59 9.19 -6.82
N TYR A 306 6.72 9.89 -6.09
CA TYR A 306 5.40 10.32 -6.57
C TYR A 306 4.82 11.45 -5.71
N THR A 307 3.67 11.97 -6.12
CA THR A 307 2.79 12.81 -5.30
C THR A 307 1.46 12.09 -5.01
N GLN A 308 0.96 12.22 -3.78
CA GLN A 308 -0.31 11.65 -3.36
C GLN A 308 -1.28 12.77 -3.01
N ASN A 309 -2.43 12.78 -3.68
CA ASN A 309 -3.51 13.71 -3.37
C ASN A 309 -4.46 13.11 -2.35
N LYS A 310 -4.98 13.96 -1.47
CA LYS A 310 -6.08 13.62 -0.57
C LYS A 310 -7.35 13.36 -1.39
N GLN A 311 -8.06 12.28 -1.07
CA GLN A 311 -9.26 11.87 -1.83
C GLN A 311 -10.55 12.29 -1.15
N ASN A 312 -10.57 12.35 0.19
CA ASN A 312 -11.77 12.61 0.97
C ASN A 312 -11.66 13.99 1.64
N PRO A 313 -12.53 14.96 1.29
CA PRO A 313 -12.50 16.28 1.90
C PRO A 313 -12.90 16.21 3.39
N PHE A 314 -12.24 17.01 4.22
CA PHE A 314 -12.64 17.19 5.61
C PHE A 314 -13.88 18.10 5.72
N ARG A 315 -14.75 17.86 6.70
CA ARG A 315 -15.85 18.77 7.06
C ARG A 315 -15.52 19.41 8.40
N ILE A 316 -15.39 20.73 8.43
CA ILE A 316 -15.24 21.50 9.65
C ILE A 316 -16.58 22.12 10.06
N GLU A 317 -16.83 22.24 11.36
CA GLU A 317 -17.93 23.03 11.89
C GLU A 317 -17.43 24.39 12.37
N HIS A 318 -18.02 25.45 11.87
CA HIS A 318 -17.69 26.83 12.25
C HIS A 318 -18.98 27.61 12.46
N GLN A 319 -19.15 28.19 13.66
CA GLN A 319 -20.32 29.00 14.05
C GLN A 319 -21.68 28.29 13.80
N GLY A 320 -21.75 26.97 13.99
CA GLY A 320 -22.97 26.19 13.79
C GLY A 320 -23.24 25.76 12.35
N SER A 321 -22.41 26.18 11.38
CA SER A 321 -22.48 25.76 9.99
C SER A 321 -21.35 24.80 9.62
N GLY A 322 -21.62 23.88 8.70
CA GLY A 322 -20.64 22.93 8.19
C GLY A 322 -19.99 23.42 6.90
N TYR A 323 -18.67 23.38 6.83
CA TYR A 323 -17.88 23.76 5.66
C TYR A 323 -17.05 22.58 5.16
N LEU A 324 -17.11 22.31 3.87
CA LEU A 324 -16.36 21.23 3.23
C LEU A 324 -14.99 21.73 2.74
N GLU A 325 -13.95 20.93 2.90
CA GLU A 325 -12.63 21.24 2.35
C GLU A 325 -12.73 21.34 0.82
N GLY A 326 -12.31 22.47 0.26
CA GLY A 326 -12.42 22.80 -1.16
C GLY A 326 -11.42 22.05 -2.05
N ILE A 327 -11.35 20.71 -1.93
CA ILE A 327 -10.50 19.84 -2.76
C ILE A 327 -11.28 19.08 -3.82
N ILE A 328 -10.59 18.69 -4.89
CA ILE A 328 -11.08 17.81 -5.95
C ILE A 328 -10.26 16.52 -5.92
N PRO A 329 -10.88 15.35 -5.68
CA PRO A 329 -10.17 14.07 -5.66
C PRO A 329 -9.58 13.73 -7.03
N SER A 330 -8.34 13.26 -7.06
CA SER A 330 -7.72 12.77 -8.30
C SER A 330 -8.15 11.35 -8.67
N ARG A 331 -8.69 10.60 -7.70
CA ARG A 331 -8.97 9.15 -7.76
C ARG A 331 -7.73 8.28 -7.94
N VAL A 332 -6.54 8.87 -7.98
CA VAL A 332 -5.27 8.15 -8.11
C VAL A 332 -4.77 7.74 -6.73
N ILE A 333 -4.48 6.45 -6.58
CA ILE A 333 -3.81 5.90 -5.40
C ILE A 333 -2.46 5.31 -5.81
N ASN A 334 -1.41 5.76 -5.12
CA ASN A 334 -0.04 5.28 -5.35
C ASN A 334 0.34 4.24 -4.29
N ILE A 335 0.78 3.07 -4.71
CA ILE A 335 1.19 1.97 -3.84
C ILE A 335 2.68 1.68 -4.06
N LEU A 336 3.48 1.77 -3.00
CA LEU A 336 4.87 1.33 -3.03
C LEU A 336 4.94 -0.17 -2.75
N HIS A 337 5.81 -0.88 -3.46
CA HIS A 337 6.12 -2.30 -3.25
C HIS A 337 7.59 -2.42 -2.89
N PHE A 338 7.88 -3.07 -1.77
CA PHE A 338 9.26 -3.36 -1.38
C PHE A 338 9.36 -4.74 -0.72
N GLU A 339 10.33 -5.53 -1.17
CA GLU A 339 10.51 -6.90 -0.69
C GLU A 339 10.88 -6.94 0.81
N GLY A 340 10.07 -7.64 1.60
CA GLY A 340 10.19 -7.74 3.07
C GLY A 340 9.40 -6.68 3.85
N ILE A 341 9.08 -5.53 3.26
CA ILE A 341 8.16 -4.55 3.88
C ILE A 341 6.72 -4.79 3.40
N GLY A 342 6.55 -5.16 2.14
CA GLY A 342 5.26 -5.38 1.49
C GLY A 342 4.78 -4.15 0.73
N ARG A 343 3.55 -3.72 1.03
CA ARG A 343 2.77 -2.76 0.22
C ARG A 343 2.44 -1.54 1.07
N ILE A 344 2.98 -0.38 0.70
CA ILE A 344 2.92 0.85 1.51
C ILE A 344 2.02 1.88 0.82
N ALA A 345 1.12 2.51 1.58
CA ALA A 345 0.31 3.64 1.11
C ALA A 345 0.43 4.85 2.04
N ILE A 346 0.24 6.04 1.47
CA ILE A 346 0.13 7.29 2.21
C ILE A 346 -1.34 7.73 2.16
N LEU A 347 -1.99 7.83 3.32
CA LEU A 347 -3.39 8.26 3.44
C LEU A 347 -3.46 9.57 4.23
N ILE A 348 -3.89 10.65 3.59
CA ILE A 348 -3.83 11.98 4.20
C ILE A 348 -5.05 12.18 5.10
N CYS A 349 -4.83 12.19 6.41
CA CYS A 349 -5.80 12.54 7.45
C CYS A 349 -7.16 11.85 7.27
N LYS A 350 -8.15 12.57 6.73
CA LYS A 350 -9.51 12.10 6.49
C LYS A 350 -9.59 10.87 5.59
N ASP A 351 -8.62 10.65 4.71
CA ASP A 351 -8.54 9.43 3.89
C ASP A 351 -8.45 8.18 4.76
N PHE A 352 -7.63 8.20 5.81
CA PHE A 352 -7.48 7.07 6.74
C PHE A 352 -8.76 6.83 7.56
N LEU A 353 -9.47 7.90 7.91
CA LEU A 353 -10.71 7.81 8.70
C LEU A 353 -11.96 7.46 7.88
N THR A 354 -11.85 7.41 6.55
CA THR A 354 -12.99 7.10 5.69
C THR A 354 -13.10 5.58 5.53
N THR A 355 -13.92 4.94 6.36
CA THR A 355 -14.05 3.47 6.46
C THR A 355 -14.17 2.78 5.10
N LYS A 356 -15.12 3.21 4.25
CA LYS A 356 -15.32 2.61 2.92
C LYS A 356 -14.06 2.68 2.04
N TYR A 357 -13.36 3.81 2.09
CA TYR A 357 -12.14 4.02 1.31
C TYR A 357 -10.98 3.17 1.87
N MET A 358 -10.80 3.16 3.19
CA MET A 358 -9.79 2.33 3.85
C MET A 358 -10.02 0.83 3.59
N GLU A 359 -11.24 0.33 3.78
CA GLU A 359 -11.61 -1.07 3.51
C GLU A 359 -11.38 -1.45 2.04
N GLN A 360 -11.74 -0.55 1.11
CA GLN A 360 -11.49 -0.73 -0.31
C GLN A 360 -10.00 -0.92 -0.60
N LEU A 361 -9.14 -0.03 -0.07
CA LEU A 361 -7.69 -0.12 -0.27
C LEU A 361 -7.09 -1.37 0.39
N MET A 362 -7.51 -1.71 1.61
CA MET A 362 -7.07 -2.90 2.32
C MET A 362 -7.46 -4.18 1.56
N ARG A 363 -8.67 -4.24 1.01
CA ARG A 363 -9.17 -5.41 0.27
C ARG A 363 -8.55 -5.57 -1.12
N CYS A 364 -8.24 -4.47 -1.81
CA CYS A 364 -7.61 -4.47 -3.13
C CYS A 364 -6.10 -4.73 -3.05
N PHE A 365 -5.40 -3.98 -2.20
CA PHE A 365 -3.94 -3.90 -2.22
C PHE A 365 -3.27 -4.63 -1.06
N LYS A 366 -4.05 -5.06 -0.06
CA LYS A 366 -3.54 -5.78 1.12
C LYS A 366 -2.40 -5.02 1.78
N LEU A 367 -2.60 -3.73 2.03
CA LEU A 367 -1.53 -2.86 2.53
C LEU A 367 -0.92 -3.44 3.81
N THR A 368 0.41 -3.38 3.93
CA THR A 368 1.15 -3.86 5.10
C THR A 368 1.67 -2.71 5.96
N LEU A 369 1.74 -1.51 5.39
CA LEU A 369 2.12 -0.28 6.08
C LEU A 369 1.31 0.89 5.55
N ILE A 370 0.72 1.67 6.44
CA ILE A 370 0.06 2.94 6.12
C ILE A 370 0.76 4.08 6.86
N LEU A 371 1.12 5.12 6.12
CA LEU A 371 1.63 6.38 6.67
C LEU A 371 0.51 7.41 6.63
N VAL A 372 0.17 8.01 7.77
CA VAL A 372 -1.00 8.89 7.94
C VAL A 372 -0.55 10.28 8.40
N PRO A 373 -0.10 11.15 7.46
CA PRO A 373 0.13 12.56 7.75
C PRO A 373 -1.21 13.26 8.00
N SER A 374 -1.31 13.99 9.12
CA SER A 374 -2.59 14.58 9.56
C SER A 374 -2.48 16.00 10.07
N PHE A 375 -3.58 16.74 9.89
CA PHE A 375 -3.90 17.99 10.58
C PHE A 375 -5.33 17.80 11.14
N SER A 376 -5.42 17.40 12.41
CA SER A 376 -6.69 17.06 13.05
C SER A 376 -6.80 17.68 14.43
N THR A 377 -8.00 18.14 14.80
CA THR A 377 -8.33 18.69 16.13
C THR A 377 -8.63 17.62 17.18
N GLY A 378 -8.45 16.34 16.84
CA GLY A 378 -8.68 15.22 17.76
C GLY A 378 -7.93 13.94 17.36
N SER A 379 -7.67 13.11 18.37
CA SER A 379 -6.89 11.87 18.28
C SER A 379 -7.73 10.59 18.39
N TYR A 380 -8.99 10.69 18.82
CA TYR A 380 -9.82 9.53 19.17
C TYR A 380 -10.13 8.62 17.97
N ASP A 381 -10.67 9.18 16.88
CA ASP A 381 -11.06 8.40 15.70
C ASP A 381 -9.85 7.71 15.05
N PHE A 382 -8.68 8.36 15.05
CA PHE A 382 -7.44 7.75 14.57
C PHE A 382 -7.10 6.51 15.38
N ARG A 383 -7.16 6.58 16.71
CA ARG A 383 -6.86 5.43 17.58
C ARG A 383 -7.77 4.23 17.30
N GLN A 384 -9.06 4.46 17.10
CA GLN A 384 -9.99 3.36 16.77
C GLN A 384 -9.64 2.71 15.43
N THR A 385 -9.35 3.52 14.41
CA THR A 385 -9.00 3.00 13.08
C THR A 385 -7.67 2.26 13.07
N LEU A 386 -6.69 2.67 13.89
CA LEU A 386 -5.41 1.96 14.03
C LEU A 386 -5.62 0.49 14.41
N ASP A 387 -6.55 0.19 15.32
CA ASP A 387 -6.82 -1.18 15.76
C ASP A 387 -7.41 -2.07 14.67
N LEU A 388 -8.22 -1.51 13.77
CA LEU A 388 -8.78 -2.25 12.63
C LEU A 388 -7.67 -2.74 11.69
N CYS A 389 -6.69 -1.88 11.37
CA CYS A 389 -5.58 -2.23 10.48
C CYS A 389 -4.69 -3.36 11.03
N ALA A 390 -4.51 -3.42 12.35
CA ALA A 390 -3.70 -4.47 12.98
C ALA A 390 -4.30 -5.88 12.80
N HIS A 391 -5.62 -5.99 12.62
CA HIS A 391 -6.28 -7.27 12.33
C HIS A 391 -5.95 -7.77 10.92
N ASP A 392 -5.70 -6.85 9.99
CA ASP A 392 -5.36 -7.12 8.59
C ASP A 392 -3.84 -7.17 8.33
N ASP A 393 -3.05 -7.49 9.36
CA ASP A 393 -1.58 -7.55 9.32
C ASP A 393 -0.92 -6.25 8.80
N CYS A 394 -1.57 -5.11 9.01
CA CYS A 394 -1.12 -3.80 8.57
C CYS A 394 -0.61 -2.95 9.74
N ASN A 395 0.64 -2.49 9.64
CA ASN A 395 1.19 -1.50 10.56
C ASN A 395 0.75 -0.10 10.14
N VAL A 396 0.58 0.80 11.09
CA VAL A 396 0.21 2.19 10.80
C VAL A 396 1.08 3.16 11.58
N VAL A 397 1.60 4.17 10.89
CA VAL A 397 2.27 5.32 11.49
C VAL A 397 1.41 6.54 11.25
N TRP A 398 0.79 7.02 12.33
CA TRP A 398 0.00 8.24 12.33
C TRP A 398 0.77 9.37 12.98
N ILE A 399 0.81 10.52 12.30
CA ILE A 399 1.43 11.74 12.83
C ILE A 399 0.52 12.94 12.57
N ASN A 400 0.33 13.73 13.61
CA ASN A 400 -0.41 14.98 13.60
C ASN A 400 0.53 16.13 14.01
N THR A 401 0.08 17.36 13.82
CA THR A 401 0.79 18.54 14.27
C THR A 401 0.20 19.15 15.52
N CYS A 402 1.05 19.78 16.33
CA CYS A 402 0.61 20.57 17.47
C CYS A 402 -0.07 21.89 17.03
N ALA A 403 0.13 22.34 15.80
CA ALA A 403 -0.59 23.48 15.21
C ALA A 403 -2.10 23.25 15.02
N ALA A 404 -2.55 22.01 15.16
CA ALA A 404 -3.97 21.66 15.11
C ALA A 404 -4.65 21.81 16.48
N ILE A 405 -3.91 22.00 17.58
CA ILE A 405 -4.49 22.15 18.92
C ILE A 405 -5.30 23.44 18.99
N GLU A 406 -6.58 23.31 19.36
CA GLU A 406 -7.47 24.44 19.60
C GLU A 406 -7.54 24.73 21.10
N LYS A 407 -7.45 26.02 21.46
CA LYS A 407 -7.56 26.46 22.85
C LYS A 407 -8.91 26.05 23.44
N GLY A 408 -8.90 25.41 24.59
CA GLY A 408 -10.10 24.87 25.26
C GLY A 408 -10.53 23.48 24.77
N LYS A 409 -9.80 22.87 23.82
CA LYS A 409 -10.02 21.50 23.33
C LYS A 409 -8.77 20.62 23.48
N GLU A 410 -7.85 20.99 24.36
CA GLU A 410 -6.57 20.30 24.57
C GLU A 410 -6.79 18.83 24.97
N GLN A 411 -7.87 18.53 25.69
CA GLN A 411 -8.25 17.16 26.05
C GLN A 411 -8.48 16.22 24.85
N ASN A 412 -8.78 16.75 23.66
CA ASN A 412 -8.96 15.94 22.45
C ASN A 412 -7.62 15.44 21.88
N PHE A 413 -6.51 16.00 22.35
CA PHE A 413 -5.14 15.67 21.98
C PHE A 413 -4.45 14.90 23.11
N GLU A 414 -4.90 13.68 23.41
CA GLU A 414 -4.14 12.78 24.28
C GLU A 414 -2.79 12.37 23.66
N ALA A 415 -2.75 12.30 22.33
CA ALA A 415 -1.56 12.01 21.55
C ALA A 415 -1.58 12.80 20.24
N ILE A 416 -0.40 13.23 19.80
CA ILE A 416 -0.20 13.93 18.51
C ILE A 416 0.36 12.98 17.44
N GLY A 417 0.52 11.70 17.77
CA GLY A 417 0.94 10.68 16.85
C GLY A 417 0.89 9.32 17.52
N ALA A 418 0.85 8.26 16.74
CA ALA A 418 0.94 6.90 17.25
C ALA A 418 1.46 5.94 16.18
N VAL A 419 2.17 4.92 16.64
CA VAL A 419 2.54 3.77 15.82
C VAL A 419 1.79 2.56 16.33
N ARG A 420 0.95 1.98 15.47
CA ARG A 420 0.32 0.69 15.71
C ARG A 420 1.13 -0.38 15.03
N LYS A 421 1.73 -1.25 15.83
CA LYS A 421 2.47 -2.42 15.36
C LYS A 421 1.60 -3.65 15.47
N ARG A 422 1.58 -4.47 14.43
CA ARG A 422 1.18 -5.85 14.52
C ARG A 422 2.27 -6.60 15.29
N ILE A 423 1.89 -7.18 16.42
CA ILE A 423 2.78 -8.01 17.23
C ILE A 423 2.44 -9.49 17.05
N SER A 424 3.42 -10.37 17.22
CA SER A 424 3.20 -11.81 17.32
C SER A 424 2.80 -12.21 18.74
N ARG A 425 2.30 -13.44 18.92
CA ARG A 425 1.98 -13.99 20.26
C ARG A 425 3.15 -14.04 21.24
N LYS A 426 4.38 -13.87 20.74
CA LYS A 426 5.61 -13.93 21.54
C LYS A 426 6.17 -12.56 21.88
N ASP A 427 5.61 -11.51 21.29
CA ASP A 427 6.04 -10.13 21.50
C ASP A 427 5.29 -9.53 22.68
N ASP A 428 5.90 -8.54 23.31
CA ASP A 428 5.30 -7.80 24.43
C ASP A 428 4.11 -6.93 23.94
N GLU A 429 2.96 -7.07 24.60
CA GLU A 429 1.76 -6.25 24.35
C GLU A 429 2.00 -4.75 24.58
N SER A 430 3.02 -4.38 25.37
CA SER A 430 3.41 -2.97 25.52
C SER A 430 3.90 -2.36 24.20
N HIS A 431 4.40 -3.18 23.26
CA HIS A 431 4.94 -2.72 21.98
C HIS A 431 3.87 -2.51 20.89
N THR A 432 2.63 -2.92 21.17
CA THR A 432 1.55 -2.91 20.17
C THR A 432 1.14 -1.50 19.76
N LEU A 433 1.21 -0.54 20.68
CA LEU A 433 0.86 0.86 20.43
C LEU A 433 1.86 1.78 21.12
N CYS A 434 2.67 2.48 20.34
CA CYS A 434 3.52 3.57 20.84
C CYS A 434 2.82 4.90 20.56
N LYS A 435 2.60 5.72 21.60
CA LYS A 435 1.96 7.03 21.47
C LYS A 435 2.99 8.14 21.58
N MET A 436 2.84 9.18 20.76
CA MET A 436 3.60 10.42 20.87
C MET A 436 2.79 11.41 21.75
N PRO A 437 3.32 11.83 22.91
CA PRO A 437 2.64 12.78 23.76
C PRO A 437 2.55 14.16 23.09
N PRO A 438 1.57 15.00 23.48
CA PRO A 438 1.41 16.35 22.93
C PRO A 438 2.63 17.24 23.19
N CYS A 439 2.75 18.27 22.35
CA CYS A 439 3.54 19.46 22.67
C CYS A 439 2.89 20.24 23.82
#